data_AF-A0A8J7N6E5-F1
#
_entry.id   AF-A0A8J7N6E5-F1
#
_cell.length_a   1.000
_cell.length_b   1.000
_cell.length_c   1.000
_cell.angle_alpha   90.00
_cell.angle_beta   90.00
_cell.angle_gamma   90.00
#
_symmetry.space_group_name_H-M   'P 1'
#
loop_
_entity.id
_entity.type
_entity.pdbx_description
1 polymer ?
#
loop_
_entity_poly.entity_id
_entity_poly.type
_entity_poly.pdbx_seq_one_letter_code
_entity_poly.pdbx_strand_id
1 'polypeptide(L)'
;FSVSTVKHAHHDFDVDQPGRDSHRHRMAGATEVLAVSTQRWALMHELRGRDEPPLELLLEKLAPVDLVLVEGYKRDRHPKIEAWRAAAGHALIAPEDPTIRAVASDQVLPDLKVPRFDLDDTRAIAAFILSEVGL
;
A
#
# COMPACT_ATOMS: atom_id res chain seq x y z
N PHE A 1 3.42 -1.76 18.88
CA PHE A 1 3.07 -2.61 17.73
C PHE A 1 4.14 -2.48 16.66
N SER A 2 4.41 -3.54 15.90
CA SER A 2 5.23 -3.55 14.69
C SER A 2 4.37 -3.29 13.46
N VAL A 3 4.93 -2.59 12.46
CA VAL A 3 4.20 -2.18 11.26
C VAL A 3 5.00 -2.54 10.02
N SER A 4 4.32 -3.05 9.00
CA SER A 4 4.85 -3.15 7.63
C SER A 4 3.96 -2.43 6.64
N THR A 5 4.45 -2.21 5.43
CA THR A 5 3.73 -1.47 4.38
C THR A 5 3.76 -2.22 3.06
N VAL A 6 2.67 -2.15 2.32
CA VAL A 6 2.59 -2.57 0.91
C VAL A 6 2.18 -1.37 0.09
N LYS A 7 2.85 -1.14 -1.05
CA LYS A 7 2.51 -0.08 -1.99
C LYS A 7 2.28 -0.66 -3.38
N HIS A 8 1.11 -0.41 -3.94
CA HIS A 8 0.82 -0.69 -5.35
C HIS A 8 1.28 0.47 -6.21
N ALA A 9 2.28 0.25 -7.07
CA ALA A 9 2.75 1.25 -8.01
C ALA A 9 1.99 1.13 -9.35
N HIS A 10 1.51 2.26 -9.88
CA HIS A 10 0.76 2.30 -11.15
C HIS A 10 1.64 2.25 -12.41
N HIS A 11 2.97 2.21 -12.27
CA HIS A 11 3.94 2.19 -13.37
C HIS A 11 5.06 1.19 -13.08
N ASP A 12 5.76 0.74 -14.13
CA ASP A 12 7.02 0.02 -14.01
C ASP A 12 7.95 0.82 -13.07
N PHE A 13 8.28 0.21 -11.93
CA PHE A 13 9.21 0.77 -10.97
C PHE A 13 10.41 -0.15 -10.87
N ASP A 14 11.60 0.42 -10.93
CA ASP A 14 12.82 -0.31 -10.65
C ASP A 14 13.36 0.13 -9.28
N VAL A 15 13.55 -0.85 -8.40
CA VAL A 15 14.14 -0.65 -7.07
C VAL A 15 15.66 -0.78 -7.14
N ASP A 16 16.18 -1.38 -8.22
CA ASP A 16 17.60 -1.60 -8.44
C ASP A 16 18.18 -0.56 -9.42
N GLN A 17 19.51 -0.44 -9.45
CA GLN A 17 20.19 0.52 -10.29
C GLN A 17 21.01 -0.17 -11.39
N PRO A 18 20.94 0.32 -12.64
CA PRO A 18 21.85 -0.13 -13.70
C PRO A 18 23.31 -0.09 -13.26
N GLY A 19 24.05 -1.16 -13.57
CA GLY A 19 25.47 -1.30 -13.22
C GLY A 19 25.74 -2.05 -11.90
N ARG A 20 24.73 -2.33 -11.08
CA ARG A 20 24.86 -3.23 -9.92
C ARG A 20 24.82 -4.70 -10.33
N ASP A 21 25.46 -5.56 -9.54
CA ASP A 21 25.47 -7.01 -9.80
C ASP A 21 24.07 -7.63 -9.74
N SER A 22 23.26 -7.19 -8.79
CA SER A 22 21.85 -7.57 -8.66
C SER A 22 21.06 -7.23 -9.92
N HIS A 23 21.27 -6.05 -10.50
CA HIS A 23 20.64 -5.65 -11.75
C HIS A 23 21.11 -6.54 -12.90
N ARG A 24 22.41 -6.85 -13.00
CA ARG A 24 22.95 -7.77 -14.01
C ARG A 24 22.34 -9.17 -13.89
N HIS A 25 22.15 -9.69 -12.68
CA HIS A 25 21.51 -11.00 -12.46
C HIS A 25 20.05 -11.00 -12.92
N ARG A 26 19.28 -9.95 -12.60
CA ARG A 26 17.88 -9.79 -13.07
C ARG A 26 17.81 -9.77 -14.59
N MET A 27 18.63 -8.94 -15.25
CA MET A 27 18.67 -8.84 -16.71
C MET A 27 19.13 -10.14 -17.39
N ALA A 28 19.98 -10.93 -16.72
CA ALA A 28 20.45 -12.22 -17.22
C ALA A 28 19.40 -13.35 -17.14
N GLY A 29 18.25 -13.12 -16.52
CA GLY A 29 17.15 -14.11 -16.50
C GLY A 29 16.78 -14.65 -15.13
N ALA A 30 17.39 -14.18 -14.03
CA ALA A 30 17.03 -14.65 -12.69
C ALA A 30 15.54 -14.41 -12.39
N THR A 31 14.83 -15.42 -11.89
CA THR A 31 13.45 -15.29 -11.40
C THR A 31 13.41 -14.50 -10.09
N GLU A 32 14.40 -14.75 -9.23
CA GLU A 32 14.56 -14.04 -7.97
C GLU A 32 16.01 -13.59 -7.79
N VAL A 33 16.18 -12.41 -7.21
CA VAL A 33 17.49 -11.89 -6.81
C VAL A 33 17.39 -11.38 -5.38
N LEU A 34 18.16 -12.02 -4.49
CA LEU A 34 18.28 -11.64 -3.08
C LEU A 34 19.58 -10.86 -2.87
N ALA A 35 19.46 -9.54 -2.66
CA ALA A 35 20.58 -8.68 -2.31
C ALA A 35 20.70 -8.55 -0.79
N VAL A 36 21.86 -8.85 -0.22
CA VAL A 36 22.06 -8.92 1.24
C VAL A 36 23.20 -8.00 1.68
N SER A 37 23.01 -7.34 2.82
CA SER A 37 24.04 -6.59 3.54
C SER A 37 23.95 -6.88 5.04
N THR A 38 24.88 -6.35 5.82
CA THR A 38 24.84 -6.46 7.29
C THR A 38 23.66 -5.73 7.93
N GLN A 39 23.03 -4.77 7.23
CA GLN A 39 21.95 -3.95 7.76
C GLN A 39 20.56 -4.39 7.31
N ARG A 40 20.45 -4.95 6.09
CA ARG A 40 19.18 -5.28 5.45
C ARG A 40 19.39 -6.18 4.24
N TRP A 41 18.30 -6.77 3.78
CA TRP A 41 18.22 -7.46 2.50
C TRP A 41 17.03 -6.95 1.68
N ALA A 42 17.06 -7.20 0.37
CA ALA A 42 15.97 -6.94 -0.56
C ALA A 42 15.81 -8.15 -1.49
N LEU A 43 14.56 -8.58 -1.69
CA LEU A 43 14.21 -9.64 -2.63
C LEU A 43 13.44 -9.03 -3.80
N MET A 44 13.98 -9.18 -5.01
CA MET A 44 13.27 -8.86 -6.24
C MET A 44 12.73 -10.16 -6.84
N HIS A 45 11.43 -10.18 -7.15
CA HIS A 45 10.74 -11.29 -7.83
C HIS A 45 10.26 -10.82 -9.19
N GLU A 46 10.78 -11.42 -10.25
CA GLU A 46 10.43 -11.08 -11.64
C GLU A 46 9.17 -11.86 -12.08
N LEU A 47 8.11 -11.14 -12.46
CA LEU A 47 6.90 -11.79 -12.99
C LEU A 47 7.15 -12.43 -14.36
N ARG A 48 7.96 -11.79 -15.22
CA ARG A 48 8.31 -12.27 -16.57
C ARG A 48 7.10 -12.67 -17.42
N GLY A 49 6.10 -11.79 -17.46
CA GLY A 49 4.85 -12.02 -18.21
C GLY A 49 3.82 -12.86 -17.47
N ARG A 50 4.08 -13.27 -16.22
CA ARG A 50 3.04 -13.76 -15.31
C ARG A 50 2.20 -12.59 -14.79
N ASP A 51 0.97 -12.90 -14.41
CA ASP A 51 0.06 -11.93 -13.80
C ASP A 51 0.57 -11.44 -12.44
N GLU A 52 0.15 -10.24 -12.07
CA GLU A 52 0.39 -9.70 -10.73
C GLU A 52 -0.30 -10.59 -9.69
N PRO A 53 0.42 -11.05 -8.65
CA PRO A 53 -0.19 -11.82 -7.57
C PRO A 53 -1.25 -10.98 -6.83
N PRO A 54 -2.34 -11.61 -6.36
CA PRO A 54 -3.28 -10.94 -5.46
C PRO A 54 -2.60 -10.52 -4.16
N LEU A 55 -3.12 -9.47 -3.53
CA LEU A 55 -2.56 -8.87 -2.32
C LEU A 55 -2.36 -9.90 -1.20
N GLU A 56 -3.28 -10.85 -1.04
CA GLU A 56 -3.22 -11.89 -0.01
C GLU A 56 -1.92 -12.72 -0.11
N LEU A 57 -1.49 -13.06 -1.33
CA LEU A 57 -0.24 -13.81 -1.54
C LEU A 57 1.00 -12.94 -1.32
N LEU A 58 0.91 -11.62 -1.54
CA LEU A 58 2.00 -10.69 -1.28
C LEU A 58 2.19 -10.46 0.23
N LEU A 59 1.09 -10.45 0.99
CA LEU A 59 1.14 -10.32 2.45
C LEU A 59 1.89 -11.47 3.11
N GLU A 60 1.81 -12.69 2.56
CA GLU A 60 2.59 -13.86 3.03
C GLU A 60 4.12 -13.69 2.90
N LYS A 61 4.59 -12.69 2.15
CA LYS A 61 6.03 -12.40 2.02
C LYS A 61 6.56 -11.48 3.12
N LEU A 62 5.69 -10.84 3.89
CA LEU A 62 6.07 -9.98 4.99
C LEU A 62 6.39 -10.82 6.23
N ALA A 63 7.27 -10.29 7.08
CA ALA A 63 7.43 -10.84 8.42
C ALA A 63 6.12 -10.66 9.21
N PRO A 64 5.79 -11.55 10.16
CA PRO A 64 4.66 -11.34 11.05
C PRO A 64 4.78 -10.01 11.79
N VAL A 65 3.76 -9.17 11.66
CA VAL A 65 3.65 -7.86 12.32
C VAL A 65 2.24 -7.64 12.83
N ASP A 66 2.07 -6.66 13.72
CA ASP A 66 0.77 -6.35 14.31
C ASP A 66 -0.15 -5.62 13.32
N LEU A 67 0.41 -4.83 12.39
CA LEU A 67 -0.35 -4.04 11.41
C LEU A 67 0.38 -3.97 10.05
N VAL A 68 -0.38 -4.09 8.96
CA VAL A 68 0.10 -3.78 7.60
C VAL A 68 -0.69 -2.61 7.04
N LEU A 69 0.00 -1.54 6.64
CA LEU A 69 -0.60 -0.41 5.92
C LEU A 69 -0.48 -0.63 4.41
N VAL A 70 -1.61 -0.58 3.71
CA VAL A 70 -1.66 -0.79 2.25
C VAL A 70 -1.94 0.54 1.57
N GLU A 71 -1.03 0.96 0.68
CA GLU A 71 -1.20 2.10 -0.21
C GLU A 71 -1.54 1.59 -1.62
N GLY A 72 -2.74 1.89 -2.11
CA GLY A 72 -3.22 1.43 -3.42
C GLY A 72 -4.34 0.40 -3.27
N TYR A 73 -4.42 -0.57 -4.19
CA TYR A 73 -5.41 -1.66 -4.15
C TYR A 73 -6.86 -1.16 -3.94
N LYS A 74 -7.24 -0.06 -4.62
CA LYS A 74 -8.53 0.64 -4.41
C LYS A 74 -9.76 -0.26 -4.59
N ARG A 75 -9.64 -1.35 -5.35
CA ARG A 75 -10.73 -2.29 -5.68
C ARG A 75 -10.71 -3.56 -4.83
N ASP A 76 -9.72 -3.73 -3.96
CA ASP A 76 -9.63 -4.90 -3.09
C ASP A 76 -10.57 -4.76 -1.90
N ARG A 77 -10.82 -5.87 -1.20
CA ARG A 77 -11.90 -5.98 -0.22
C ARG A 77 -11.48 -5.66 1.22
N HIS A 78 -10.22 -5.31 1.45
CA HIS A 78 -9.74 -4.96 2.79
C HIS A 78 -10.32 -3.61 3.25
N PRO A 79 -10.46 -3.37 4.57
CA PRO A 79 -10.88 -2.08 5.11
C PRO A 79 -9.93 -0.96 4.69
N LYS A 80 -10.48 0.16 4.25
CA LYS A 80 -9.71 1.29 3.70
C LYS A 80 -10.08 2.62 4.33
N ILE A 81 -9.13 3.54 4.32
CA ILE A 81 -9.40 4.97 4.47
C ILE A 81 -9.16 5.60 3.11
N GLU A 82 -10.17 6.28 2.57
CA GLU A 82 -10.04 6.98 1.31
C GLU A 82 -9.36 8.33 1.55
N ALA A 83 -8.16 8.54 1.00
CA ALA A 83 -7.55 9.85 0.93
C ALA A 83 -8.04 10.56 -0.34
N TRP A 84 -8.88 11.58 -0.18
CA TRP A 84 -9.47 12.34 -1.26
C TRP A 84 -9.03 13.80 -1.21
N ARG A 85 -8.61 14.36 -2.35
CA ARG A 85 -8.25 15.77 -2.48
C ARG A 85 -9.07 16.38 -3.61
N ALA A 86 -9.63 17.57 -3.38
CA ALA A 86 -10.42 18.24 -4.41
C ALA A 86 -9.61 18.52 -5.69
N ALA A 87 -8.33 18.85 -5.53
CA ALA A 87 -7.42 19.11 -6.65
C ALA A 87 -7.19 17.89 -7.56
N ALA A 88 -7.42 16.67 -7.08
CA ALA A 88 -7.29 15.46 -7.89
C ALA A 88 -8.44 15.29 -8.90
N GLY A 89 -9.58 15.97 -8.69
CA GLY A 89 -10.69 16.00 -9.65
C GLY A 89 -11.39 14.66 -9.86
N HIS A 90 -11.22 13.70 -8.94
CA HIS A 90 -11.88 12.40 -8.99
C HIS A 90 -13.11 12.35 -8.08
N ALA A 91 -14.11 11.55 -8.44
CA ALA A 91 -15.24 11.29 -7.55
C ALA A 91 -14.79 10.47 -6.32
N LEU A 92 -15.52 10.60 -5.21
CA LEU A 92 -15.33 9.76 -4.03
C LEU A 92 -15.68 8.31 -4.36
N ILE A 93 -14.95 7.37 -3.77
CA ILE A 93 -15.19 5.93 -3.84
C ILE A 93 -16.12 5.50 -2.68
N ALA A 94 -16.02 6.16 -1.53
CA ALA A 94 -16.77 5.84 -0.30
C ALA A 94 -18.28 5.62 -0.48
N PRO A 95 -19.01 6.36 -1.35
CA PRO A 95 -20.44 6.15 -1.53
C PRO A 95 -20.81 4.76 -2.10
N GLU A 96 -19.91 4.14 -2.86
CA GLU A 96 -20.16 2.89 -3.60
C GLU A 96 -19.37 1.70 -3.03
N ASP A 97 -18.36 1.93 -2.20
CA ASP A 97 -17.52 0.87 -1.62
C ASP A 97 -17.72 0.75 -0.09
N PRO A 98 -18.39 -0.32 0.39
CA PRO A 98 -18.65 -0.53 1.82
C PRO A 98 -17.40 -0.86 2.64
N THR A 99 -16.26 -1.12 2.00
CA THR A 99 -14.99 -1.40 2.68
C THR A 99 -14.30 -0.11 3.13
N ILE A 100 -14.71 1.05 2.63
CA ILE A 100 -14.19 2.33 3.09
C ILE A 100 -14.80 2.63 4.46
N ARG A 101 -13.93 2.79 5.47
CA ARG A 101 -14.29 3.03 6.87
C ARG A 101 -14.22 4.50 7.27
N ALA A 102 -13.45 5.30 6.54
CA ALA A 102 -13.36 6.75 6.72
C ALA A 102 -12.84 7.42 5.45
N VAL A 103 -13.05 8.74 5.36
CA VAL A 103 -12.48 9.59 4.31
C VAL A 103 -11.58 10.64 4.95
N ALA A 104 -10.33 10.72 4.52
CA ALA A 104 -9.44 11.84 4.83
C ALA A 104 -9.50 12.84 3.67
N SER A 105 -9.89 14.10 3.95
CA SER A 105 -10.13 15.10 2.91
C SER A 105 -9.61 16.49 3.29
N ASP A 106 -9.18 17.26 2.28
CA ASP A 106 -8.86 18.70 2.38
C ASP A 106 -10.10 19.60 2.30
N GLN A 107 -11.29 19.02 2.14
CA GLN A 107 -12.56 19.72 2.13
C GLN A 107 -13.60 19.09 3.05
N VAL A 108 -14.59 19.91 3.42
CA VAL A 108 -15.81 19.42 4.05
C VAL A 108 -16.65 18.71 2.98
N LEU A 109 -16.96 17.44 3.23
CA LEU A 109 -17.75 16.60 2.34
C LEU A 109 -19.10 16.32 3.02
N PRO A 110 -20.20 16.97 2.59
CA PRO A 110 -21.52 16.70 3.15
C PRO A 110 -21.98 15.27 2.80
N ASP A 111 -22.88 14.72 3.60
CA ASP A 111 -23.56 13.44 3.36
C ASP A 111 -22.67 12.18 3.36
N LEU A 112 -21.44 12.27 3.87
CA LEU A 112 -20.63 11.08 4.13
C LEU A 112 -21.29 10.19 5.19
N LYS A 113 -21.39 8.89 4.88
CA LYS A 113 -21.90 7.86 5.80
C LYS A 113 -20.82 7.31 6.75
N VAL A 114 -19.59 7.79 6.58
CA VAL A 114 -18.40 7.39 7.35
C VAL A 114 -17.71 8.63 7.91
N PRO A 115 -16.90 8.50 8.98
CA PRO A 115 -16.15 9.62 9.53
C PRO A 115 -15.28 10.32 8.48
N ARG A 116 -15.21 11.64 8.59
CA ARG A 116 -14.28 12.47 7.83
C ARG A 116 -13.14 12.93 8.73
N PHE A 117 -11.91 12.82 8.26
CA PHE A 117 -10.73 13.42 8.88
C PHE A 117 -10.16 14.53 8.00
N ASP A 118 -9.46 15.47 8.62
CA ASP A 118 -8.54 16.34 7.90
C ASP A 118 -7.34 15.51 7.44
N LEU A 119 -6.83 15.75 6.23
CA LEU A 119 -5.70 15.00 5.68
C LEU A 119 -4.41 15.14 6.50
N ASP A 120 -4.22 16.30 7.14
CA ASP A 120 -3.02 16.59 7.91
C ASP A 120 -3.18 16.20 9.39
N ASP A 121 -4.39 15.83 9.84
CA ASP A 121 -4.63 15.26 11.18
C ASP A 121 -4.27 13.77 11.24
N THR A 122 -2.99 13.51 11.00
CA THR A 122 -2.40 12.17 11.04
C THR A 122 -2.56 11.49 12.40
N ARG A 123 -2.70 12.25 13.49
CA ARG A 123 -2.94 11.69 14.83
C ARG A 123 -4.34 11.13 14.96
N ALA A 124 -5.37 11.87 14.52
CA ALA A 124 -6.74 11.37 14.55
C ALA A 124 -6.92 10.16 13.63
N ILE A 125 -6.31 10.18 12.43
CA ILE A 125 -6.34 9.06 11.50
C ILE A 125 -5.66 7.82 12.13
N ALA A 126 -4.47 7.97 12.72
CA ALA A 126 -3.79 6.86 13.37
C ALA A 126 -4.60 6.29 14.55
N ALA A 127 -5.19 7.14 15.39
CA ALA A 127 -6.04 6.71 16.50
C ALA A 127 -7.29 5.95 16.02
N PHE A 128 -7.90 6.40 14.92
CA PHE A 128 -9.01 5.69 14.29
C PHE A 128 -8.59 4.32 13.77
N ILE A 129 -7.45 4.22 13.07
CA ILE A 129 -6.92 2.94 12.57
C ILE A 129 -6.71 1.96 13.73
N LEU A 130 -6.03 2.40 14.80
CA LEU A 130 -5.76 1.56 15.97
C LEU A 130 -7.06 1.03 16.60
N SER A 131 -8.05 1.91 16.78
CA SER A 131 -9.37 1.52 17.29
C SER A 131 -10.08 0.51 16.38
N GLU A 132 -10.03 0.69 15.07
CA GLU A 132 -10.71 -0.21 14.10
C GLU A 132 -10.09 -1.61 14.07
N VAL A 133 -8.77 -1.71 14.23
CA VAL A 133 -8.06 -3.00 14.20
C VAL A 133 -7.87 -3.64 15.58
N GLY A 134 -8.27 -2.94 16.66
CA GLY A 134 -8.15 -3.42 18.03
C GLY A 134 -6.72 -3.39 18.59
N LEU A 135 -5.93 -2.37 18.22
CA LEU A 135 -4.55 -2.14 18.69
C LEU A 135 -4.43 -0.94 19.64
#